data_AF-A0A4Z1K1T5-F1
#
_entry.id   AF-A0A4Z1K1T5-F1
#
_cell.length_a   1.000
_cell.length_b   1.000
_cell.length_c   1.000
_cell.angle_alpha   90.00
_cell.angle_beta   90.00
_cell.angle_gamma   90.00
#
_symmetry.space_group_name_H-M   'P 1'
#
loop_
_entity.id
_entity.type
_entity.pdbx_description
1 polymer ?
#
loop_
_entity_poly.entity_id
_entity_poly.type
_entity_poly.pdbx_seq_one_letter_code
_entity_poly.pdbx_strand_id
1 'polypeptide(L)'
;MGSKNRRAAPAAPGEYIPKHPSEITAHPNIVLTGNILTLTIDYCAPGSPIEKSTSMESLLSILPDYAPYVKILQLSIHAGIPHMEPPSVYISHVADVKSIVGVVNKFKKLEQVRVRMLIDYCSFPQMKLAAVMFGLRQDVQRILQYVVKGEGPVKVEQGDDTMRRLNGVWRKEFL
;
A
#
# COMPACT_ATOMS: atom_id res chain seq x y z
N MET A 1 -15.86 -25.45 -54.66
CA MET A 1 -15.73 -24.14 -53.97
C MET A 1 -15.27 -24.38 -52.55
N GLY A 2 -14.11 -23.86 -52.16
CA GLY A 2 -13.56 -24.07 -50.81
C GLY A 2 -12.57 -22.98 -50.46
N SER A 3 -13.08 -21.78 -50.17
CA SER A 3 -12.26 -20.68 -49.64
C SER A 3 -11.82 -20.99 -48.22
N LYS A 4 -10.54 -21.34 -48.04
CA LYS A 4 -9.90 -21.35 -46.74
C LYS A 4 -9.60 -19.90 -46.34
N ASN A 5 -10.53 -19.27 -45.63
CA ASN A 5 -10.28 -18.05 -44.90
C ASN A 5 -9.28 -18.33 -43.78
N ARG A 6 -7.98 -18.13 -44.04
CA ARG A 6 -6.97 -18.04 -42.99
C ARG A 6 -7.18 -16.70 -42.27
N ARG A 7 -7.84 -16.73 -41.12
CA ARG A 7 -7.78 -15.61 -40.17
C ARG A 7 -6.32 -15.46 -39.71
N ALA A 8 -5.77 -14.27 -39.88
CA ALA A 8 -4.50 -13.89 -39.28
C ALA A 8 -4.62 -14.01 -37.75
N ALA A 9 -3.61 -14.59 -37.11
CA ALA A 9 -3.52 -14.60 -35.66
C ALA A 9 -3.41 -13.14 -35.15
N PRO A 10 -4.11 -12.79 -34.06
CA PRO A 10 -3.96 -11.46 -33.47
C PRO A 10 -2.51 -11.26 -33.03
N ALA A 11 -1.97 -10.07 -33.31
CA ALA A 11 -0.62 -9.67 -32.92
C ALA A 11 -0.44 -9.87 -31.41
N ALA A 12 0.68 -10.49 -31.03
CA ALA A 12 1.07 -10.62 -29.63
C ALA A 12 1.10 -9.22 -28.99
N PRO A 13 0.57 -9.05 -27.77
CA PRO A 13 0.67 -7.78 -27.07
C PRO A 13 2.15 -7.41 -26.95
N GLY A 14 2.52 -6.21 -27.43
CA GLY A 14 3.90 -5.76 -27.46
C GLY A 14 4.58 -5.93 -26.12
N GLU A 15 5.81 -6.44 -26.13
CA GLU A 15 6.63 -6.60 -24.92
C GLU A 15 6.73 -5.24 -24.21
N TYR A 16 6.07 -5.14 -23.05
CA TYR A 16 6.24 -4.00 -22.16
C TYR A 16 7.65 -4.07 -21.58
N ILE A 17 8.55 -3.23 -22.09
CA ILE A 17 9.89 -3.05 -21.52
C ILE A 17 9.74 -2.13 -20.29
N PRO A 18 10.07 -2.61 -19.08
CA PRO A 18 10.07 -1.78 -17.89
C PRO A 18 11.00 -0.56 -18.03
N LYS A 19 10.53 0.62 -17.60
CA LYS A 19 11.38 1.82 -17.46
C LYS A 19 12.53 1.54 -16.51
N HIS A 20 13.74 1.98 -16.82
CA HIS A 20 14.85 1.85 -15.86
C HIS A 20 14.49 2.58 -14.55
N PRO A 21 14.86 2.09 -13.34
CA PRO A 21 14.45 2.72 -12.08
C PRO A 21 14.77 4.21 -11.96
N SER A 22 15.84 4.69 -12.62
CA SER A 22 16.19 6.11 -12.66
C SER A 22 15.31 6.98 -13.57
N GLU A 23 14.49 6.36 -14.43
CA GLU A 23 13.56 7.02 -15.36
C GLU A 23 12.14 7.10 -14.80
N ILE A 24 11.87 6.43 -13.67
CA ILE A 24 10.60 6.51 -12.98
C ILE A 24 10.51 7.88 -12.31
N THR A 25 9.39 8.58 -12.51
CA THR A 25 9.14 9.88 -11.89
C THR A 25 9.28 9.76 -10.38
N ALA A 26 10.19 10.55 -9.80
CA ALA A 26 10.41 10.60 -8.37
C ALA A 26 9.17 11.14 -7.66
N HIS A 27 8.91 10.64 -6.46
CA HIS A 27 7.78 11.05 -5.65
C HIS A 27 8.17 11.03 -4.18
N PRO A 28 7.84 12.07 -3.41
CA PRO A 28 8.36 12.23 -2.05
C PRO A 28 7.96 11.10 -1.10
N ASN A 29 6.82 10.44 -1.35
CA ASN A 29 6.35 9.31 -0.54
C ASN A 29 6.95 7.97 -0.95
N ILE A 30 7.68 7.88 -2.07
CA ILE A 30 8.22 6.62 -2.60
C ILE A 30 9.74 6.65 -2.59
N VAL A 31 10.34 5.59 -2.04
CA VAL A 31 11.77 5.33 -2.18
C VAL A 31 11.98 3.87 -2.57
N LEU A 32 12.69 3.62 -3.67
CA LEU A 32 13.14 2.29 -4.06
C LEU A 32 14.59 2.09 -3.62
N THR A 33 14.88 1.06 -2.84
CA THR A 33 16.24 0.66 -2.45
C THR A 33 16.42 -0.82 -2.73
N GLY A 34 17.21 -1.15 -3.76
CA GLY A 34 17.28 -2.51 -4.28
C GLY A 34 15.91 -2.99 -4.76
N ASN A 35 15.38 -4.03 -4.14
CA ASN A 35 14.06 -4.61 -4.42
C ASN A 35 12.99 -4.24 -3.36
N ILE A 36 13.31 -3.29 -2.47
CA ILE A 36 12.44 -2.82 -1.39
C ILE A 36 11.86 -1.47 -1.79
N LEU A 37 10.55 -1.41 -1.97
CA LEU A 37 9.82 -0.16 -2.15
C LEU A 37 9.31 0.31 -0.78
N THR A 38 9.70 1.50 -0.37
CA THR A 38 9.15 2.14 0.82
C THR A 38 8.13 3.17 0.39
N LEU A 39 6.90 3.02 0.89
CA LEU A 39 5.81 3.97 0.74
C LEU A 39 5.48 4.57 2.11
N THR A 40 5.51 5.89 2.22
CA THR A 40 5.18 6.61 3.46
C THR A 40 3.93 7.45 3.25
N ILE A 41 2.91 7.23 4.08
CA ILE A 41 1.66 7.98 4.07
C ILE A 41 1.51 8.62 5.45
N ASP A 42 1.42 9.95 5.49
CA ASP A 42 1.25 10.71 6.71
C ASP A 42 -0.06 11.52 6.63
N TYR A 43 -1.06 11.10 7.41
CA TYR A 43 -2.36 11.76 7.52
C TYR A 43 -2.42 12.75 8.70
N CYS A 44 -1.37 12.84 9.51
CA CYS A 44 -1.31 13.62 10.74
C CYS A 44 -0.59 14.95 10.59
N ALA A 45 0.08 15.19 9.46
CA ALA A 45 0.88 16.38 9.22
C ALA A 45 0.26 17.32 8.16
N PRO A 46 -0.93 17.91 8.43
CA PRO A 46 -1.59 18.82 7.52
C PRO A 46 -0.68 20.02 7.19
N GLY A 47 -0.33 20.18 5.92
CA GLY A 47 0.53 21.27 5.44
C GLY A 47 2.04 21.04 5.56
N SER A 48 2.48 19.82 5.86
CA SER A 48 3.88 19.43 5.72
C SER A 48 4.36 19.56 4.26
N PRO A 49 5.66 19.75 4.00
CA PRO A 49 6.20 19.76 2.63
C PRO A 49 5.85 18.51 1.82
N ILE A 50 5.64 17.39 2.52
CA ILE A 50 5.26 16.09 1.98
C ILE A 50 3.81 16.12 1.46
N GLU A 51 2.86 16.68 2.23
CA GLU A 51 1.48 16.85 1.75
C GLU A 51 1.34 17.92 0.64
N LYS A 52 2.07 19.04 0.76
CA LYS A 52 1.96 20.17 -0.21
C LYS A 52 2.37 19.79 -1.63
N SER A 53 3.07 18.67 -1.81
CA SER A 53 3.61 18.22 -3.10
C SER A 53 2.96 16.90 -3.58
N THR A 54 1.93 16.36 -2.93
CA THR A 54 1.57 14.94 -3.14
C THR A 54 0.07 14.69 -3.06
N SER A 55 -0.54 14.43 -4.22
CA SER A 55 -1.88 13.85 -4.28
C SER A 55 -1.80 12.32 -4.24
N MET A 56 -2.78 11.68 -3.60
CA MET A 56 -2.93 10.22 -3.69
C MET A 56 -3.05 9.77 -5.15
N GLU A 57 -3.65 10.59 -6.01
CA GLU A 57 -3.72 10.37 -7.45
C GLU A 57 -2.33 10.28 -8.11
N SER A 58 -1.42 11.23 -7.83
CA SER A 58 -0.07 11.20 -8.40
C SER A 58 0.67 9.94 -7.93
N LEU A 59 0.54 9.59 -6.66
CA LEU A 59 1.11 8.38 -6.09
C LEU A 59 0.60 7.11 -6.79
N LEU A 60 -0.71 6.96 -6.94
CA LEU A 60 -1.34 5.80 -7.56
C LEU A 60 -1.00 5.70 -9.05
N SER A 61 -0.75 6.82 -9.73
CA SER A 61 -0.39 6.84 -11.15
C SER A 61 1.02 6.29 -11.41
N ILE A 62 1.98 6.56 -10.53
CA ILE A 62 3.38 6.14 -10.68
C ILE A 62 3.68 4.78 -10.03
N LEU A 63 2.91 4.37 -9.01
CA LEU A 63 3.18 3.15 -8.25
C LEU A 63 3.32 1.90 -9.15
N PRO A 64 2.52 1.71 -10.22
CA PRO A 64 2.69 0.59 -11.16
C PRO A 64 4.06 0.51 -11.83
N ASP A 65 4.74 1.63 -12.08
CA ASP A 65 6.05 1.65 -12.75
C ASP A 65 7.13 0.93 -11.93
N TYR A 66 6.95 0.85 -10.61
CA TYR A 66 7.86 0.13 -9.71
C TYR A 66 7.62 -1.39 -9.72
N ALA A 67 6.46 -1.87 -10.18
CA ALA A 67 6.05 -3.28 -10.08
C ALA A 67 7.08 -4.32 -10.59
N PRO A 68 7.85 -4.06 -11.67
CA PRO A 68 8.84 -5.01 -12.18
C PRO A 68 10.05 -5.25 -11.26
N TYR A 69 10.29 -4.36 -10.29
CA TYR A 69 11.49 -4.32 -9.45
C TYR A 69 11.23 -4.73 -7.99
N VAL A 70 9.97 -4.69 -7.57
CA VAL A 70 9.60 -4.80 -6.16
C VAL A 70 9.35 -6.25 -5.77
N LYS A 71 10.10 -6.71 -4.76
CA LYS A 71 9.82 -7.96 -4.04
C LYS A 71 9.23 -7.72 -2.66
N ILE A 72 9.62 -6.60 -2.03
CA ILE A 72 9.19 -6.23 -0.69
C ILE A 72 8.62 -4.82 -0.74
N LEU A 73 7.40 -4.65 -0.24
CA LEU A 73 6.82 -3.34 0.00
C LEU A 73 6.85 -3.04 1.51
N GLN A 74 7.41 -1.91 1.90
CA GLN A 74 7.28 -1.35 3.22
C GLN A 74 6.29 -0.19 3.19
N LEU A 75 5.12 -0.39 3.78
CA LEU A 75 4.06 0.61 3.88
C LEU A 75 4.06 1.21 5.28
N SER A 76 4.50 2.45 5.41
CA SER A 76 4.49 3.19 6.67
C SER A 76 3.31 4.16 6.68
N ILE A 77 2.43 4.05 7.68
CA ILE A 77 1.23 4.88 7.79
C ILE A 77 1.27 5.61 9.15
N HIS A 78 1.21 6.93 9.12
CA HIS A 78 0.89 7.76 10.28
C HIS A 78 -0.56 8.17 10.19
N ALA A 79 -1.39 7.65 11.10
CA ALA A 79 -2.82 7.88 11.12
C ALA A 79 -3.22 8.70 12.34
N GLY A 80 -4.18 9.61 12.12
CA GLY A 80 -4.80 10.38 13.20
C GLY A 80 -5.55 9.48 14.16
N ILE A 81 -5.91 10.03 15.32
CA ILE A 81 -6.77 9.33 16.28
C ILE A 81 -8.21 9.35 15.72
N PRO A 82 -8.84 8.20 15.38
CA PRO A 82 -10.08 8.20 14.58
C PRO A 82 -11.30 8.92 15.19
N HIS A 83 -11.35 9.09 16.51
CA HIS A 83 -12.43 9.83 17.16
C HIS A 83 -12.17 11.34 17.27
N MET A 84 -10.97 11.78 16.89
CA MET A 84 -10.58 13.19 16.80
C MET A 84 -10.67 13.73 15.36
N GLU A 85 -10.91 12.85 14.37
CA GLU A 85 -11.12 13.22 12.97
C GLU A 85 -12.60 13.10 12.57
N PRO A 86 -13.07 13.91 11.62
CA PRO A 86 -14.40 13.72 11.04
C PRO A 86 -14.53 12.33 10.39
N PRO A 87 -15.68 11.64 10.51
CA PRO A 87 -15.86 10.32 9.91
C PRO A 87 -15.61 10.27 8.40
N SER A 88 -15.90 11.36 7.67
CA SER A 88 -15.62 11.48 6.23
C SER A 88 -14.12 11.42 5.91
N VAL A 89 -13.29 11.99 6.78
CA VAL A 89 -11.83 11.99 6.64
C VAL A 89 -11.30 10.57 6.82
N TYR A 90 -11.74 9.85 7.86
CA TYR A 90 -11.41 8.44 8.05
C TYR A 90 -11.81 7.57 6.84
N ILE A 91 -13.01 7.77 6.30
CA ILE A 91 -13.49 7.03 5.11
C ILE A 91 -12.58 7.30 3.91
N SER A 92 -12.11 8.54 3.73
CA SER A 92 -11.14 8.88 2.69
C SER A 92 -9.82 8.11 2.89
N HIS A 93 -9.28 8.08 4.11
CA HIS A 93 -8.06 7.33 4.43
C HIS A 93 -8.21 5.84 4.13
N VAL A 94 -9.38 5.25 4.42
CA VAL A 94 -9.69 3.85 4.08
C VAL A 94 -9.70 3.66 2.55
N ALA A 95 -10.32 4.56 1.80
CA ALA A 95 -10.36 4.49 0.33
C ALA A 95 -8.95 4.59 -0.29
N ASP A 96 -8.11 5.47 0.24
CA ASP A 96 -6.73 5.67 -0.19
C ASP A 96 -5.90 4.41 -0.02
N VAL A 97 -5.88 3.82 1.19
CA VAL A 97 -5.10 2.60 1.44
C VAL A 97 -5.64 1.40 0.66
N LYS A 98 -6.97 1.30 0.46
CA LYS A 98 -7.57 0.29 -0.42
C LYS A 98 -7.08 0.43 -1.86
N SER A 99 -6.97 1.66 -2.35
CA SER A 99 -6.49 1.95 -3.71
C SER A 99 -5.03 1.55 -3.87
N ILE A 100 -4.18 1.85 -2.87
CA ILE A 100 -2.79 1.39 -2.82
C ILE A 100 -2.73 -0.14 -2.90
N VAL A 101 -3.46 -0.86 -2.04
CA VAL A 101 -3.47 -2.34 -2.05
C VAL A 101 -4.00 -2.89 -3.38
N GLY A 102 -5.00 -2.24 -3.99
CA GLY A 102 -5.51 -2.61 -5.32
C GLY A 102 -4.45 -2.53 -6.41
N VAL A 103 -3.56 -1.54 -6.37
CA VAL A 103 -2.42 -1.43 -7.29
C VAL A 103 -1.34 -2.47 -6.94
N VAL A 104 -0.96 -2.56 -5.68
CA VAL A 104 0.10 -3.46 -5.17
C VAL A 104 -0.21 -4.93 -5.47
N ASN A 105 -1.48 -5.34 -5.39
CA ASN A 105 -1.88 -6.70 -5.75
C ASN A 105 -1.59 -7.08 -7.21
N LYS A 106 -1.37 -6.11 -8.11
CA LYS A 106 -0.98 -6.36 -9.51
C LYS A 106 0.51 -6.70 -9.65
N PHE A 107 1.32 -6.48 -8.62
CA PHE A 107 2.77 -6.67 -8.67
C PHE A 107 3.11 -8.17 -8.65
N LYS A 108 3.53 -8.73 -9.78
CA LYS A 108 3.72 -10.18 -9.94
C LYS A 108 4.90 -10.73 -9.13
N LYS A 109 5.92 -9.92 -8.86
CA LYS A 109 7.12 -10.31 -8.11
C LYS A 109 7.05 -9.99 -6.63
N LEU A 110 5.95 -9.42 -6.15
CA LEU A 110 5.78 -9.06 -4.75
C LEU A 110 5.65 -10.33 -3.91
N GLU A 111 6.58 -10.51 -2.98
CA GLU A 111 6.67 -11.65 -2.07
C GLU A 111 6.20 -11.25 -0.67
N GLN A 112 6.43 -10.00 -0.26
CA GLN A 112 6.21 -9.55 1.11
C GLN A 112 5.70 -8.11 1.19
N VAL A 113 4.75 -7.86 2.10
CA VAL A 113 4.34 -6.51 2.53
C VAL A 113 4.55 -6.35 4.03
N ARG A 114 5.26 -5.30 4.41
CA ARG A 114 5.55 -4.88 5.79
C ARG A 114 4.76 -3.62 6.07
N VAL A 115 3.69 -3.73 6.83
CA VAL A 115 2.92 -2.56 7.28
C VAL A 115 3.50 -2.08 8.60
N ARG A 116 3.80 -0.79 8.69
CA ARG A 116 4.27 -0.13 9.90
C ARG A 116 3.33 1.02 10.26
N MET A 117 2.73 0.96 11.43
CA MET A 117 1.91 2.04 11.97
C MET A 117 2.74 2.96 12.85
N LEU A 118 2.69 4.26 12.62
CA LEU A 118 3.24 5.29 13.51
C LEU A 118 2.12 5.71 14.47
N ILE A 119 2.36 5.54 15.78
CA ILE A 119 1.40 5.76 16.85
C ILE A 119 1.96 6.83 17.79
N ASP A 120 1.11 7.77 18.21
CA ASP A 120 1.58 8.91 19.03
C ASP A 120 1.66 8.56 20.52
N TYR A 121 0.60 8.03 21.13
CA TYR A 121 0.56 7.82 22.59
C TYR A 121 0.00 6.46 23.06
N CYS A 122 -1.15 6.00 22.56
CA CYS A 122 -1.62 4.60 22.70
C CYS A 122 -3.04 4.48 22.11
N SER A 123 -3.26 3.72 21.03
CA SER A 123 -4.61 3.23 20.69
C SER A 123 -4.59 2.15 19.59
N PHE A 124 -5.38 1.08 19.74
CA PHE A 124 -5.79 0.22 18.62
C PHE A 124 -6.51 0.99 17.50
N PRO A 125 -7.35 2.01 17.78
CA PRO A 125 -7.94 2.87 16.75
C PRO A 125 -6.96 3.38 15.69
N GLN A 126 -5.79 3.90 16.06
CA GLN A 126 -4.78 4.38 15.08
C GLN A 126 -4.24 3.26 14.18
N MET A 127 -4.32 2.00 14.63
CA MET A 127 -3.89 0.83 13.85
C MET A 127 -4.95 0.34 12.86
N LYS A 128 -6.19 0.86 12.90
CA LYS A 128 -7.28 0.33 12.07
C LYS A 128 -6.97 0.31 10.58
N LEU A 129 -6.26 1.32 10.07
CA LEU A 129 -5.84 1.35 8.66
C LEU A 129 -4.91 0.19 8.27
N ALA A 130 -4.20 -0.43 9.24
CA ALA A 130 -3.43 -1.63 8.99
C ALA A 130 -4.29 -2.83 8.57
N ALA A 131 -5.60 -2.81 8.85
CA ALA A 131 -6.52 -3.86 8.42
C ALA A 131 -6.55 -4.02 6.89
N VAL A 132 -6.11 -3.01 6.12
CA VAL A 132 -5.94 -3.10 4.67
C VAL A 132 -5.03 -4.28 4.25
N MET A 133 -4.12 -4.74 5.11
CA MET A 133 -3.24 -5.88 4.84
C MET A 133 -4.03 -7.19 4.57
N PHE A 134 -5.27 -7.30 5.04
CA PHE A 134 -6.14 -8.45 4.76
C PHE A 134 -6.68 -8.46 3.33
N GLY A 135 -6.62 -7.32 2.62
CA GLY A 135 -6.94 -7.22 1.20
C GLY A 135 -5.79 -7.59 0.25
N LEU A 136 -4.61 -7.90 0.78
CA LEU A 136 -3.48 -8.37 -0.03
C LEU A 136 -3.74 -9.79 -0.56
N ARG A 137 -3.12 -10.12 -1.70
CA ARG A 137 -3.18 -11.49 -2.24
C ARG A 137 -2.69 -12.52 -1.20
N GLN A 138 -3.25 -13.73 -1.27
CA GLN A 138 -2.98 -14.79 -0.29
C GLN A 138 -1.53 -15.27 -0.29
N ASP A 139 -0.84 -15.21 -1.43
CA ASP A 139 0.56 -15.61 -1.61
C ASP A 139 1.57 -14.62 -1.01
N VAL A 140 1.12 -13.40 -0.68
CA VAL A 140 1.99 -12.35 -0.14
C VAL A 140 2.14 -12.52 1.38
N GLN A 141 3.38 -12.58 1.85
CA GLN A 141 3.66 -12.58 3.28
C GLN A 141 3.34 -11.22 3.88
N ARG A 142 2.57 -11.21 4.97
CA ARG A 142 2.10 -10.00 5.65
C ARG A 142 2.78 -9.87 7.01
N ILE A 143 3.47 -8.76 7.24
CA ILE A 143 4.07 -8.43 8.54
C ILE A 143 3.50 -7.11 9.02
N LEU A 144 3.10 -7.04 10.28
CA LEU A 144 2.65 -5.82 10.93
C LEU A 144 3.63 -5.44 12.05
N GLN A 145 3.98 -4.16 12.07
CA GLN A 145 4.69 -3.51 13.17
C GLN A 145 3.97 -2.21 13.53
N TYR A 146 4.17 -1.75 14.75
CA TYR A 146 3.86 -0.37 15.12
C TYR A 146 5.04 0.26 15.86
N VAL A 147 5.13 1.57 15.83
CA VAL A 147 6.14 2.37 16.53
C VAL A 147 5.41 3.44 17.32
N VAL A 148 5.62 3.46 18.63
CA VAL A 148 5.20 4.58 19.48
C VAL A 148 6.29 5.65 19.45
N LYS A 149 5.91 6.94 19.40
CA LYS A 149 6.88 8.04 19.37
C LYS A 149 7.85 7.94 20.56
N GLY A 150 9.14 7.87 20.26
CA GLY A 150 10.21 7.74 21.27
C GLY A 150 10.52 6.30 21.68
N GLU A 151 9.81 5.31 21.13
CA GLU A 151 10.01 3.89 21.41
C GLU A 151 10.51 3.11 20.18
N GLY A 152 10.96 1.87 20.42
CA GLY A 152 11.33 0.94 19.36
C GLY A 152 10.11 0.33 18.64
N PRO A 153 10.31 -0.23 17.43
CA PRO A 153 9.23 -0.92 16.72
C PRO A 153 8.81 -2.20 17.44
N VAL A 154 7.51 -2.34 17.67
CA VAL A 154 6.88 -3.55 18.20
C VAL A 154 6.29 -4.34 17.04
N LYS A 155 6.67 -5.61 16.93
CA LYS A 155 6.09 -6.54 15.95
C LYS A 155 4.80 -7.12 16.51
N VAL A 156 3.76 -7.19 15.67
CA VAL A 156 2.51 -7.89 16.00
C VAL A 156 2.58 -9.27 15.39
N GLU A 157 2.51 -10.30 16.23
CA GLU A 157 2.53 -11.69 15.76
C GLU A 157 1.16 -12.10 15.23
N GLN A 158 1.15 -13.07 14.30
CA GLN A 158 -0.09 -13.52 13.65
C GLN A 158 -1.13 -14.08 14.62
N GLY A 159 -0.68 -14.59 15.78
CA GLY A 159 -1.55 -15.12 16.84
C GLY A 159 -2.10 -14.07 17.80
N ASP A 160 -1.62 -12.82 17.73
CA ASP A 160 -1.99 -11.78 18.69
C ASP A 160 -3.45 -11.36 18.56
N ASP A 161 -4.07 -11.00 19.69
CA ASP A 161 -5.44 -10.47 19.71
C ASP A 161 -5.60 -9.21 18.84
N THR A 162 -4.53 -8.43 18.68
CA THR A 162 -4.49 -7.28 17.77
C THR A 162 -4.78 -7.69 16.33
N MET A 163 -4.17 -8.78 15.84
CA MET A 163 -4.44 -9.30 14.48
C MET A 163 -5.88 -9.76 14.33
N ARG A 164 -6.43 -10.45 15.35
CA ARG A 164 -7.84 -10.89 15.34
C ARG A 164 -8.79 -9.69 15.29
N ARG A 165 -8.52 -8.65 16.08
CA ARG A 165 -9.31 -7.41 16.07
C ARG A 165 -9.21 -6.68 14.73
N LEU A 166 -8.03 -6.58 14.12
CA LEU A 166 -7.86 -5.97 12.80
C LEU A 166 -8.60 -6.74 11.70
N ASN A 167 -8.66 -8.07 11.77
CA ASN A 167 -9.50 -8.84 10.85
C ASN A 167 -11.00 -8.51 11.03
N GLY A 168 -11.45 -8.27 12.26
CA GLY A 168 -12.80 -7.74 12.54
C GLY A 168 -13.03 -6.37 11.92
N VAL A 169 -12.05 -5.46 12.00
CA VAL A 169 -12.07 -4.14 11.34
C VAL A 169 -12.17 -4.30 9.82
N TRP A 170 -11.34 -5.16 9.21
CA TRP A 170 -11.39 -5.44 7.77
C TRP A 170 -12.80 -5.84 7.32
N ARG A 171 -13.42 -6.80 8.02
CA ARG A 171 -14.78 -7.27 7.68
C ARG A 171 -15.87 -6.22 7.82
N LYS A 172 -15.68 -5.22 8.69
CA LYS A 172 -16.70 -4.21 9.01
C LYS A 172 -16.52 -2.92 8.22
N GLU A 173 -15.28 -2.53 7.96
CA GLU A 173 -14.95 -1.18 7.49
C GLU A 173 -14.33 -1.20 6.08
N PHE A 174 -13.87 -2.36 5.57
CA PHE A 174 -13.18 -2.45 4.28
C PHE A 174 -13.89 -3.31 3.23
N LEU A 175 -14.74 -4.26 3.64
CA LEU A 175 -15.62 -5.05 2.76
C LEU A 175 -16.98 -4.37 2.62
#